data_AF-A0A0G1EKF0-F1
#
_entry.id   AF-A0A0G1EKF0-F1
#
_cell.length_a   1.000
_cell.length_b   1.000
_cell.length_c   1.000
_cell.angle_alpha   90.00
_cell.angle_beta   90.00
_cell.angle_gamma   90.00
#
_symmetry.space_group_name_H-M   'P 1'
#
loop_
_entity.id
_entity.type
_entity.pdbx_description
1 polymer ?
#
loop_
_entity_poly.entity_id
_entity_poly.type
_entity_poly.pdbx_seq_one_letter_code
_entity_poly.pdbx_strand_id
1 'polypeptide(L)'
;MRIFKRKPRVQRTFGYDSPGVEVRLFMNKTKAGAASEIASGTIRRNRDIFGLDSIVLANNLEELEKILDSADSKGLVANFVTMFGTNVIEYTRDIKKVKKFLKTEESL
;
A
#
# COMPACT_ATOMS: atom_id res chain seq x y z
N MET A 1 -28.74 -22.42 6.95
CA MET A 1 -28.41 -20.98 6.80
C MET A 1 -27.07 -20.71 7.49
N ARG A 2 -25.95 -20.71 6.74
CA ARG A 2 -24.60 -20.51 7.31
C ARG A 2 -24.35 -19.01 7.47
N ILE A 3 -24.36 -18.53 8.70
CA ILE A 3 -24.03 -17.14 9.04
C ILE A 3 -22.51 -17.00 8.91
N PHE A 4 -22.04 -16.44 7.79
CA PHE A 4 -20.65 -16.04 7.64
C PHE A 4 -20.37 -14.92 8.65
N LYS A 5 -19.77 -15.25 9.80
CA LYS A 5 -19.13 -14.27 10.70
C LYS A 5 -18.09 -13.52 9.87
N ARG A 6 -18.46 -12.33 9.38
CA ARG A 6 -17.51 -11.41 8.74
C ARG A 6 -16.43 -11.12 9.77
N LYS A 7 -15.20 -11.61 9.55
CA LYS A 7 -14.06 -11.27 10.39
C LYS A 7 -13.98 -9.74 10.48
N PRO A 8 -13.81 -9.15 11.67
CA PRO A 8 -13.56 -7.72 11.76
C PRO A 8 -12.36 -7.41 10.87
N ARG A 9 -12.55 -6.48 9.91
CA ARG A 9 -11.42 -5.94 9.16
C ARG A 9 -10.56 -5.23 10.18
N VAL A 10 -9.47 -5.86 10.62
CA VAL A 10 -8.45 -5.22 11.44
C VAL A 10 -7.88 -4.10 10.57
N GLN A 11 -8.37 -2.90 10.79
CA GLN A 11 -7.80 -1.70 10.21
C GLN A 11 -6.48 -1.51 10.93
N ARG A 12 -5.40 -2.08 10.37
CA ARG A 12 -4.05 -1.73 10.81
C ARG A 12 -3.94 -0.22 10.62
N THR A 13 -3.79 0.51 11.71
CA THR A 13 -3.38 1.91 11.68
C THR A 13 -1.89 1.90 11.99
N PHE A 14 -1.12 2.71 11.27
CA PHE A 14 0.27 2.97 11.66
C PHE A 14 0.29 3.51 13.11
N GLY A 15 1.35 3.21 13.86
CA GLY A 15 1.60 3.90 15.13
C GLY A 15 1.65 5.41 14.89
N TYR A 16 1.20 6.22 15.85
CA TYR A 16 0.99 7.66 15.67
C TYR A 16 2.22 8.41 15.13
N ASP A 17 3.43 7.92 15.44
CA ASP A 17 4.71 8.43 14.95
C ASP A 17 5.59 7.34 14.32
N SER A 18 4.99 6.36 13.64
CA SER A 18 5.76 5.30 12.99
C SER A 18 5.77 5.48 11.46
N PRO A 19 6.93 5.31 10.81
CA PRO A 19 6.99 5.24 9.35
C PRO A 19 6.21 4.02 8.88
N GLY A 20 5.47 4.25 7.81
CA GLY A 20 4.55 3.29 7.24
C GLY A 20 4.51 3.41 5.74
N VAL A 21 4.18 2.31 5.07
CA VAL A 21 3.99 2.30 3.62
C VAL A 21 2.63 1.72 3.30
N GLU A 22 1.78 2.53 2.68
CA GLU A 22 0.58 2.03 2.02
C GLU A 22 0.95 1.52 0.63
N VAL A 23 0.86 0.21 0.46
CA VAL A 23 1.08 -0.49 -0.81
C VAL A 23 -0.26 -0.63 -1.51
N ARG A 24 -0.35 -0.06 -2.71
CA ARG A 24 -1.53 -0.12 -3.57
C ARG A 24 -1.27 -1.08 -4.71
N LEU A 25 -2.05 -2.14 -4.77
CA LEU A 25 -1.90 -3.19 -5.76
C LEU A 25 -2.91 -3.01 -6.88
N PHE A 26 -2.41 -2.95 -8.10
CA PHE A 26 -3.19 -2.71 -9.31
C PHE A 26 -3.10 -3.90 -10.25
N MET A 27 -4.19 -4.16 -10.97
CA MET A 27 -4.25 -5.26 -11.93
C MET A 27 -3.38 -5.05 -13.19
N ASN A 28 -3.01 -3.81 -13.51
CA ASN A 28 -2.27 -3.51 -14.73
C ASN A 28 -1.37 -2.27 -14.56
N LYS A 29 -0.21 -2.27 -15.24
CA LYS A 29 0.76 -1.16 -15.29
C LYS A 29 0.15 0.14 -15.78
N THR A 30 -0.73 0.10 -16.79
CA THR A 30 -1.40 1.30 -17.31
C THR A 30 -2.31 1.96 -16.28
N LYS A 31 -3.01 1.13 -15.49
CA LYS A 31 -3.92 1.60 -14.44
C LYS A 31 -3.16 2.10 -13.19
N ALA A 32 -2.09 1.40 -12.81
CA ALA A 32 -1.11 1.91 -11.84
C ALA A 32 -0.50 3.25 -12.29
N GLY A 33 -0.29 3.38 -13.60
CA GLY A 33 0.00 4.57 -14.41
C GLY A 33 -0.87 5.78 -14.04
N ALA A 34 -2.14 5.70 -14.44
CA ALA A 34 -3.12 6.74 -14.18
C ALA A 34 -3.29 7.03 -12.67
N ALA A 35 -3.16 6.01 -11.82
CA ALA A 35 -3.35 6.16 -10.37
C ALA A 35 -2.21 6.88 -9.64
N SER A 36 -1.03 7.11 -10.23
CA SER A 36 0.02 7.90 -9.56
C SER A 36 -0.24 9.40 -9.61
N GLU A 37 -1.02 9.86 -10.59
CA GLU A 37 -1.25 11.29 -10.87
C GLU A 37 -2.51 11.82 -10.16
N ILE A 38 -3.23 10.94 -9.45
CA ILE A 38 -4.57 11.21 -8.94
C ILE A 38 -4.59 11.14 -7.41
N ALA A 39 -5.34 12.05 -6.79
CA ALA A 39 -5.50 12.09 -5.34
C ALA A 39 -6.06 10.76 -4.78
N SER A 40 -5.48 10.32 -3.65
CA SER A 40 -5.78 9.07 -2.94
C SER A 40 -7.28 8.78 -2.74
N GLY A 41 -8.06 9.82 -2.39
CA GLY A 41 -9.50 9.68 -2.15
C GLY A 41 -10.30 9.30 -3.40
N THR A 42 -9.87 9.77 -4.57
CA THR A 42 -10.53 9.50 -5.86
C THR A 42 -10.28 8.07 -6.32
N ILE A 43 -9.08 7.52 -6.06
CA ILE A 43 -8.72 6.14 -6.43
C ILE A 43 -9.52 5.14 -5.58
N ARG A 44 -9.65 5.39 -4.27
CA ARG A 44 -10.44 4.50 -3.39
C ARG A 44 -11.92 4.46 -3.77
N ARG A 45 -12.50 5.59 -4.17
CA ARG A 45 -13.92 5.67 -4.60
C ARG A 45 -14.18 5.06 -5.98
N ASN A 46 -13.17 5.00 -6.83
CA ASN A 46 -13.27 4.53 -8.22
C ASN A 46 -12.39 3.29 -8.47
N ARG A 47 -12.40 2.35 -7.52
CA ARG A 47 -11.51 1.18 -7.51
C ARG A 47 -11.47 0.41 -8.83
N ASP A 48 -12.64 0.13 -9.42
CA ASP A 48 -12.74 -0.67 -10.65
C ASP A 48 -12.18 0.06 -11.88
N ILE A 49 -12.42 1.38 -11.95
CA ILE A 49 -11.92 2.26 -13.01
C ILE A 49 -10.39 2.25 -12.97
N PHE A 50 -9.82 2.51 -11.79
CA PHE A 50 -8.37 2.50 -11.57
C PHE A 50 -7.78 1.11 -11.41
N GLY A 51 -8.58 0.03 -11.49
CA GLY A 51 -8.11 -1.36 -11.36
C GLY A 51 -7.33 -1.62 -10.07
N LEU A 52 -7.71 -0.94 -8.99
CA LEU A 52 -7.13 -1.10 -7.66
C LEU A 52 -7.74 -2.37 -7.04
N ASP A 53 -6.92 -3.41 -6.94
CA ASP A 53 -7.29 -4.69 -6.35
C ASP A 53 -7.35 -4.57 -4.82
N SER A 54 -6.24 -4.17 -4.22
CA SER A 54 -6.09 -4.14 -2.78
C SER A 54 -5.17 -3.01 -2.30
N ILE A 55 -5.37 -2.64 -1.05
CA ILE A 55 -4.51 -1.70 -0.32
C ILE A 55 -4.04 -2.45 0.92
N VAL A 56 -2.73 -2.53 1.09
CA VAL A 56 -2.08 -3.22 2.21
C VAL A 56 -1.10 -2.26 2.86
N LEU A 57 -0.90 -2.37 4.17
CA LEU A 57 0.07 -1.56 4.89
C LEU A 57 1.28 -2.40 5.26
N ALA A 58 2.47 -1.83 5.08
CA ALA A 58 3.74 -2.38 5.54
C ALA A 58 4.34 -1.43 6.57
N ASN A 59 4.63 -1.94 7.76
CA ASN A 59 5.25 -1.16 8.84
C ASN A 59 6.77 -1.35 8.91
N ASN A 60 7.30 -2.34 8.19
CA ASN A 60 8.73 -2.64 8.14
C ASN A 60 9.08 -3.28 6.79
N LEU A 61 10.38 -3.50 6.57
CA LEU A 61 10.89 -4.09 5.32
C LEU A 61 10.38 -5.51 5.08
N GLU A 62 10.33 -6.34 6.12
CA GLU A 62 9.94 -7.74 6.00
C GLU A 62 8.47 -7.87 5.53
N GLU A 63 7.58 -7.05 6.09
CA GLU A 63 6.18 -6.98 5.65
C GLU A 63 6.07 -6.46 4.22
N LEU A 64 6.86 -5.44 3.86
CA LEU A 64 6.87 -4.89 2.50
C LEU A 64 7.29 -5.96 1.48
N GLU A 65 8.35 -6.71 1.77
CA GLU A 65 8.85 -7.78 0.88
C GLU A 65 7.82 -8.90 0.71
N LYS A 66 7.19 -9.35 1.80
CA LYS A 66 6.09 -10.35 1.72
C LYS A 66 4.92 -9.87 0.86
N ILE A 67 4.58 -8.58 0.93
CA ILE A 67 3.50 -8.01 0.10
C ILE A 67 3.91 -7.99 -1.37
N LEU A 68 5.15 -7.66 -1.68
CA LEU A 68 5.66 -7.61 -3.05
C LEU A 68 5.74 -9.00 -3.68
N ASP A 69 6.22 -10.00 -2.95
CA ASP A 69 6.25 -11.39 -3.42
C ASP A 69 4.83 -11.91 -3.69
N SER A 70 3.88 -11.55 -2.82
CA SER A 70 2.46 -11.89 -3.02
C SER A 70 1.83 -11.13 -4.20
N ALA A 71 2.27 -9.90 -4.47
CA ALA A 71 1.81 -9.12 -5.60
C ALA A 71 2.36 -9.69 -6.92
N ASP A 72 3.65 -10.02 -6.96
CA ASP A 72 4.33 -10.54 -8.15
C ASP A 72 3.77 -11.91 -8.58
N SER A 73 3.56 -12.81 -7.61
CA SER A 73 2.91 -14.11 -7.85
C SER A 73 1.47 -14.01 -8.40
N LYS A 74 0.82 -12.85 -8.24
CA LYS A 74 -0.52 -12.55 -8.79
C LYS A 74 -0.48 -11.66 -10.03
N GLY A 75 0.70 -11.27 -10.50
CA GLY A 75 0.86 -10.33 -11.62
C GLY A 75 0.36 -8.91 -11.32
N LEU A 76 0.33 -8.51 -10.05
CA LEU A 76 -0.12 -7.19 -9.62
C LEU A 76 1.03 -6.18 -9.62
N VAL A 77 0.68 -4.92 -9.89
CA VAL A 77 1.62 -3.80 -9.93
C VAL A 77 1.45 -2.97 -8.67
N ALA A 78 2.55 -2.72 -7.95
CA ALA A 78 2.54 -1.94 -6.72
C ALA A 78 2.85 -0.46 -6.98
N ASN A 79 2.03 0.44 -6.45
CA ASN A 79 2.44 1.81 -6.12
C ASN A 79 2.54 1.95 -4.60
N PHE A 80 3.36 2.88 -4.14
CA PHE A 80 3.65 3.07 -2.74
C PHE A 80 3.25 4.47 -2.29
N VAL A 81 2.82 4.58 -1.04
CA VAL A 81 2.63 5.85 -0.37
C VAL A 81 3.39 5.76 0.94
N THR A 82 4.43 6.59 1.09
CA THR A 82 5.13 6.70 2.36
C THR A 82 4.29 7.56 3.29
N MET A 83 4.16 7.10 4.53
CA MET A 83 3.31 7.68 5.54
C MET A 83 4.06 7.76 6.86
N PHE A 84 3.74 8.78 7.66
CA PHE A 84 4.16 8.87 9.05
C PHE A 84 2.89 8.94 9.90
N GLY A 85 2.59 7.88 10.65
CA GLY A 85 1.27 7.71 11.24
C GLY A 85 0.15 7.78 10.19
N THR A 86 -0.72 8.77 10.29
CA THR A 86 -1.83 8.97 9.31
C THR A 86 -1.49 9.97 8.20
N ASN A 87 -0.35 10.65 8.29
CA ASN A 87 0.06 11.69 7.36
C ASN A 87 0.75 11.08 6.15
N VAL A 88 0.30 11.47 4.95
CA VAL A 88 0.95 11.09 3.70
C VAL A 88 2.15 12.00 3.48
N ILE A 89 3.32 11.40 3.28
CA ILE A 89 4.57 12.10 2.99
C ILE A 89 4.78 12.19 1.48
N GLU A 90 4.80 11.04 0.78
CA GLU A 90 5.09 10.98 -0.66
C GLU A 90 4.31 9.85 -1.32
N TYR A 91 3.88 10.09 -2.57
CA TYR A 91 3.41 9.04 -3.48
C TYR A 91 4.57 8.66 -4.41
N THR A 92 4.97 7.39 -4.43
CA THR A 92 6.11 6.95 -5.24
C THR A 92 5.89 5.57 -5.84
N ARG A 93 6.54 5.32 -6.97
CA ARG A 93 6.68 3.98 -7.56
C ARG A 93 8.05 3.36 -7.29
N ASP A 94 8.97 4.16 -6.75
CA ASP A 94 10.34 3.74 -6.57
C ASP A 94 10.49 2.94 -5.26
N ILE A 95 10.58 1.62 -5.43
CA ILE A 95 10.82 0.68 -4.33
C ILE A 95 12.10 1.02 -3.54
N LYS A 96 13.14 1.58 -4.17
CA LYS A 96 14.40 1.90 -3.47
C LYS A 96 14.20 3.03 -2.47
N LYS A 97 13.43 4.06 -2.83
CA LYS A 97 13.05 5.15 -1.92
C LYS A 97 12.27 4.61 -0.72
N VAL A 98 11.31 3.73 -0.97
CA VAL A 98 10.45 3.14 0.06
C VAL A 98 11.27 2.29 1.03
N LYS A 99 12.16 1.44 0.50
CA LYS A 99 13.08 0.65 1.34
C LYS A 99 13.99 1.56 2.17
N LYS A 100 14.48 2.65 1.60
CA LYS A 100 15.30 3.63 2.35
C LYS A 100 14.50 4.29 3.47
N PHE A 101 13.26 4.71 3.19
CA PHE A 101 12.36 5.31 4.16
C PHE A 101 12.11 4.40 5.37
N LEU A 102 11.86 3.12 5.13
CA LEU A 102 11.67 2.14 6.22
C LEU A 102 12.96 1.81 6.98
N LYS A 103 14.14 1.85 6.33
CA LYS A 103 15.44 1.59 6.99
C LYS A 103 15.92 2.70 7.90
N THR A 104 15.57 3.95 7.62
CA THR A 104 16.04 5.10 8.40
C THR A 104 15.67 4.99 9.87
N GLU A 105 14.64 4.23 10.22
CA GLU A 105 14.19 4.03 11.61
C GLU A 105 14.66 2.72 12.25
N GLU A 106 15.27 1.78 11.51
CA GLU A 106 16.00 0.67 12.15
C GLU A 106 17.32 1.15 12.79
N SER A 107 17.72 2.42 12.56
CA SER A 107 18.99 3.00 13.02
C SER A 107 18.85 4.10 14.08
N LEU A 108 17.63 4.34 14.60
CA LEU A 108 17.37 5.23 15.73
C LEU A 108 17.06 4.40 16.99
#